data_AF-A0AAV5AT27-F1
#
_entry.id   AF-A0AAV5AT27-F1
#
_cell.length_a   1.000
_cell.length_b   1.000
_cell.length_c   1.000
_cell.angle_alpha   90.00
_cell.angle_beta   90.00
_cell.angle_gamma   90.00
#
_symmetry.space_group_name_H-M   'P 1'
#
loop_
_entity.id
_entity.type
_entity.pdbx_description
1 polymer ?
#
loop_
_entity_poly.entity_id
_entity_poly.type
_entity_poly.pdbx_seq_one_letter_code
_entity_poly.pdbx_strand_id
1 'polypeptide(L)'
;MYYFGTMGMFTFGWSGANIFAQMSHIVMTLNIVWVIYLFVKNANYQAFAKGLLWSILLFVPYIAYVMYYCRIHAEDVSKLLQMN
;
A
#
# COMPACT_ATOMS: atom_id res chain seq x y z
N MET A 1 -3.51 -2.60 -8.71
CA MET A 1 -4.55 -2.24 -7.73
C MET A 1 -4.01 -2.04 -6.31
N TYR A 2 -3.21 -2.98 -5.77
CA TYR A 2 -2.90 -2.98 -4.33
C TYR A 2 -1.94 -1.91 -3.77
N TYR A 3 -1.10 -1.28 -4.59
CA TYR A 3 -0.04 -0.36 -4.11
C TYR A 3 -0.17 1.08 -4.61
N PHE A 4 -1.38 1.62 -4.64
CA PHE A 4 -1.59 3.05 -4.91
C PHE A 4 -1.49 3.93 -3.66
N GLY A 5 -1.38 3.33 -2.47
CA GLY A 5 -1.40 4.06 -1.19
C GLY A 5 -2.65 4.92 -1.05
N THR A 6 -2.51 6.12 -0.52
CA THR A 6 -3.63 7.09 -0.37
C THR A 6 -4.33 7.38 -1.70
N MET A 7 -3.62 7.33 -2.83
CA MET A 7 -4.20 7.59 -4.16
C MET A 7 -5.21 6.51 -4.57
N GLY A 8 -5.12 5.30 -4.00
CA GLY A 8 -6.08 4.21 -4.24
C GLY A 8 -7.51 4.58 -3.86
N MET A 9 -7.67 5.44 -2.84
CA MET A 9 -8.97 5.94 -2.38
C MET A 9 -9.69 6.83 -3.38
N PHE A 10 -8.94 7.47 -4.29
CA PHE A 10 -9.49 8.38 -5.30
C PHE A 10 -9.50 7.79 -6.71
N THR A 11 -8.78 6.68 -6.93
CA THR A 11 -8.65 6.02 -8.24
C THR A 11 -9.56 4.80 -8.40
N PHE A 12 -9.95 4.15 -7.31
CA PHE A 12 -10.84 2.98 -7.35
C PHE A 12 -12.20 3.27 -6.73
N GLY A 13 -13.24 2.63 -7.27
CA GLY A 13 -14.61 2.75 -6.75
C GLY A 13 -14.76 2.12 -5.36
N TRP A 14 -15.76 2.59 -4.61
CA TRP A 14 -16.11 2.10 -3.27
C TRP A 14 -17.21 1.04 -3.32
N SER A 15 -17.07 0.05 -4.21
CA SER A 15 -18.10 -0.96 -4.45
C SER A 15 -17.53 -2.37 -4.55
N GLY A 16 -18.36 -3.37 -4.19
CA GLY A 16 -18.01 -4.78 -4.30
C GLY A 16 -16.73 -5.14 -3.53
N ALA A 17 -15.86 -5.93 -4.13
CA ALA A 17 -14.59 -6.36 -3.51
C ALA A 17 -13.59 -5.20 -3.30
N ASN A 18 -13.78 -4.06 -3.97
CA ASN A 18 -12.90 -2.91 -3.80
C ASN A 18 -12.98 -2.29 -2.40
N ILE A 19 -14.06 -2.53 -1.63
CA ILE A 19 -14.16 -2.08 -0.23
C ILE A 19 -13.00 -2.60 0.63
N PHE A 20 -12.57 -3.84 0.43
CA PHE A 20 -11.45 -4.43 1.18
C PHE A 20 -10.11 -3.77 0.81
N ALA A 21 -9.93 -3.46 -0.48
CA ALA A 21 -8.78 -2.70 -0.95
C ALA A 21 -8.80 -1.27 -0.38
N GLN A 22 -9.96 -0.62 -0.32
CA GLN A 22 -10.11 0.73 0.23
C GLN A 22 -9.82 0.79 1.73
N MET A 23 -10.31 -0.17 2.50
CA MET A 23 -9.96 -0.29 3.93
C MET A 23 -8.45 -0.44 4.12
N SER A 24 -7.79 -1.21 3.25
CA SER A 24 -6.33 -1.37 3.27
C SER A 24 -5.61 -0.05 2.95
N HIS A 25 -6.11 0.74 1.99
CA HIS A 25 -5.58 2.07 1.70
C HIS A 25 -5.74 3.04 2.87
N ILE A 26 -6.88 3.04 3.56
CA ILE A 26 -7.10 3.86 4.77
C ILE A 26 -6.08 3.53 5.85
N VAL A 27 -5.91 2.24 6.16
CA VAL A 27 -4.94 1.78 7.19
C VAL A 27 -3.51 2.18 6.79
N MET A 28 -3.17 2.09 5.51
CA MET A 28 -1.86 2.49 4.99
C MET A 28 -1.64 4.00 5.13
N THR A 29 -2.65 4.82 4.80
CA THR A 29 -2.61 6.28 4.98
C THR A 29 -2.46 6.67 6.45
N LEU A 30 -3.24 6.06 7.34
CA LEU A 30 -3.16 6.33 8.78
C LEU A 30 -1.80 5.96 9.37
N ASN A 31 -1.20 4.84 8.93
CA ASN A 31 0.15 4.46 9.34
C ASN A 31 1.20 5.49 8.94
N ILE A 32 1.14 6.00 7.70
CA ILE A 32 2.07 7.04 7.24
C ILE A 32 1.90 8.32 8.06
N VAL A 33 0.65 8.77 8.29
CA VAL A 33 0.36 9.95 9.12
C VAL A 33 0.91 9.77 10.53
N TRP A 34 0.71 8.59 11.12
CA TRP A 34 1.23 8.26 12.45
C TRP A 34 2.76 8.28 12.53
N VAL A 35 3.44 7.72 11.53
CA VAL A 35 4.91 7.74 11.44
C VAL A 35 5.42 9.17 11.28
N ILE A 36 4.77 10.01 10.47
CA ILE A 36 5.10 11.44 10.34
C ILE A 36 4.90 12.17 11.67
N TYR A 37 3.82 11.89 12.40
CA TYR A 37 3.59 12.46 13.72
C TYR A 37 4.71 12.09 14.71
N LEU A 38 5.06 10.79 14.80
CA LEU A 38 6.16 10.32 15.64
C LEU A 38 7.50 10.94 15.24
N PHE A 39 7.71 11.16 13.93
CA PHE A 39 8.89 11.81 13.39
C PHE A 39 9.02 13.27 13.88
N VAL A 40 7.95 14.07 13.75
CA VAL A 40 7.92 15.46 14.23
C VAL A 40 8.15 15.53 15.73
N LYS A 41 7.62 14.57 16.48
CA LYS A 41 7.73 14.54 17.95
C LYS A 41 9.13 14.14 18.46
N ASN A 42 9.79 13.19 17.80
CA ASN A 42 11.00 12.56 18.34
C ASN A 42 12.32 13.08 17.73
N ALA A 43 12.28 13.81 16.60
CA ALA A 43 13.45 14.41 15.91
C ALA A 43 14.67 13.48 15.70
N ASN A 44 14.50 12.15 15.77
CA ASN A 44 15.58 11.19 15.62
C ASN A 44 15.69 10.72 14.16
N TYR A 45 16.32 11.57 13.35
CA TYR A 45 16.47 11.37 11.91
C TYR A 45 17.30 10.13 11.53
N GLN A 46 18.26 9.71 12.37
CA GLN A 46 19.13 8.56 12.08
C GLN A 46 18.39 7.23 12.22
N ALA A 47 17.63 7.04 13.30
CA ALA A 47 16.82 5.84 13.49
C ALA A 47 15.75 5.71 12.40
N PHE A 48 15.15 6.85 12.02
CA PHE A 48 14.19 6.93 10.92
C PHE A 48 14.81 6.53 9.57
N ALA A 49 15.94 7.14 9.19
CA ALA A 49 16.59 6.84 7.92
C ALA A 49 16.96 5.35 7.79
N LYS A 50 17.47 4.75 8.87
CA LYS A 50 17.74 3.31 8.92
C LYS A 50 16.46 2.48 8.78
N GLY A 51 15.40 2.82 9.51
CA GLY A 51 14.11 2.14 9.41
C GLY A 51 13.47 2.23 8.02
N LEU A 52 13.58 3.39 7.37
CA LEU A 52 13.12 3.61 6.00
C LEU A 52 13.92 2.76 5.01
N LEU A 53 15.25 2.75 5.13
CA LEU A 53 16.11 1.94 4.27
C LEU A 53 15.79 0.44 4.41
N TRP A 54 15.64 -0.06 5.63
CA TRP A 54 15.23 -1.45 5.87
C TRP A 54 13.86 -1.77 5.29
N SER A 55 12.90 -0.84 5.45
CA SER A 55 11.56 -0.99 4.87
C SER A 55 11.61 -1.04 3.34
N ILE A 56 12.39 -0.17 2.70
CA ILE A 56 12.58 -0.17 1.23
C ILE A 56 13.17 -1.51 0.79
N LEU A 57 14.24 -1.98 1.44
CA LEU A 57 14.92 -3.22 1.10
C LEU A 57 14.00 -4.44 1.19
N LEU A 58 13.09 -4.48 2.16
CA LEU A 58 12.19 -5.61 2.39
C LEU A 58 10.91 -5.51 1.56
N PHE A 59 10.28 -4.35 1.53
CA PHE A 59 8.96 -4.20 0.90
C PHE A 59 9.03 -3.95 -0.61
N VAL A 60 10.06 -3.29 -1.15
CA VAL A 60 10.14 -3.06 -2.61
C VAL A 60 10.18 -4.35 -3.42
N PRO A 61 11.01 -5.37 -3.08
CA PRO A 61 10.99 -6.65 -3.80
C PRO A 61 9.66 -7.38 -3.69
N TYR A 62 9.03 -7.34 -2.51
CA TYR A 62 7.70 -7.91 -2.30
C TYR A 62 6.63 -7.22 -3.14
N ILE A 63 6.62 -5.89 -3.17
CA ILE A 63 5.71 -5.10 -4.01
C ILE A 63 5.90 -5.45 -5.49
N ALA A 64 7.15 -5.52 -5.96
CA ALA A 64 7.47 -5.88 -7.33
C ALA A 64 6.95 -7.29 -7.68
N TYR A 65 7.16 -8.27 -6.79
CA TYR A 65 6.63 -9.62 -6.95
C TYR A 65 5.10 -9.64 -7.05
N VAL A 66 4.40 -8.98 -6.13
CA VAL A 66 2.93 -8.94 -6.13
C VAL A 66 2.43 -8.24 -7.40
N MET A 67 3.05 -7.13 -7.82
CA MET A 67 2.68 -6.44 -9.06
C MET A 67 2.88 -7.32 -10.29
N TYR A 68 4.00 -8.05 -10.36
CA TYR A 68 4.28 -8.99 -11.44
C TYR A 68 3.26 -10.14 -11.48
N TYR A 69 2.97 -10.75 -10.32
CA TYR A 69 2.00 -11.83 -10.20
C TYR A 69 0.59 -11.39 -10.63
N CYS A 70 0.13 -10.24 -10.13
CA CYS A 70 -1.17 -9.68 -10.50
C CYS A 70 -1.25 -9.30 -11.98
N ARG A 71 -0.13 -8.93 -12.62
CA ARG A 71 -0.10 -8.65 -14.05
C ARG A 71 -0.26 -9.92 -14.89
N ILE A 72 0.39 -11.01 -14.50
CA ILE A 72 0.31 -12.29 -15.24
C ILE A 72 -1.07 -12.93 -15.08
N HIS A 73 -1.65 -12.85 -13.88
CA HIS A 73 -2.95 -13.46 -13.55
C HIS A 73 -4.06 -12.41 -13.55
N ALA A 74 -3.97 -11.41 -14.44
CA ALA A 74 -4.89 -10.27 -14.41
C ALA A 74 -6.35 -10.69 -14.58
N GLU A 75 -6.65 -11.65 -15.47
CA GLU A 75 -8.01 -12.16 -15.68
C GLU A 75 -8.56 -12.88 -14.43
N ASP A 76 -7.77 -13.77 -13.84
CA ASP A 76 -8.16 -14.50 -12.63
C ASP A 76 -8.40 -13.54 -11.45
N VAL A 77 -7.51 -12.56 -11.29
CA VAL A 77 -7.62 -11.52 -10.26
C VAL A 77 -8.85 -10.64 -10.52
N SER A 78 -9.11 -10.23 -11.76
CA SER A 78 -10.29 -9.42 -12.12
C SER A 78 -11.58 -10.18 -11.81
N LYS A 79 -11.62 -11.47 -12.14
CA LYS A 79 -12.76 -12.36 -11.89
C LYS A 79 -12.99 -12.57 -10.39
N LEU A 80 -11.93 -12.84 -9.62
CA LEU A 80 -11.98 -13.00 -8.17
C LEU A 80 -12.45 -11.72 -7.47
N LEU A 81 -12.00 -10.56 -7.96
CA LEU A 81 -12.37 -9.26 -7.40
C LEU A 81 -13.69 -8.70 -7.97
N GLN A 82 -14.38 -9.46 -8.82
CA GLN A 82 -15.64 -9.04 -9.47
C GLN A 82 -15.49 -7.68 -10.17
N MET A 83 -14.31 -7.42 -10.70
CA MET A 83 -14.04 -6.27 -11.54
C MET A 83 -14.38 -6.67 -12.97
N ASN A 84 -15.63 -6.43 -13.36
CA ASN A 84 -16.07 -6.50 -14.75
C ASN A 84 -15.79 -5.17 -15.45
#